data_AF-Q4TDG2-F1
#
_entry.id   AF-Q4TDG2-F1
#
_cell.length_a   1.000
_cell.length_b   1.000
_cell.length_c   1.000
_cell.angle_alpha   90.00
_cell.angle_beta   90.00
_cell.angle_gamma   90.00
#
_symmetry.space_group_name_H-M   'P 1'
#
loop_
_entity.id
_entity.type
_entity.pdbx_description
1 polymer ?
#
loop_
_entity_poly.entity_id
_entity_poly.type
_entity_poly.pdbx_seq_one_letter_code
_entity_poly.pdbx_strand_id
1 'polypeptide(L)' 'QPVLRHDNSPHDPCKMFIGGLSWQTTQEGLKEYFCKFGEVKECMVMRDPVTKRSR' A
#
# COMPACT_ATOMS: atom_id res chain seq x y z
N GLN A 1 20.11 10.36 -15.22
CA GLN A 1 18.73 10.46 -14.71
C GLN A 1 18.79 10.30 -13.20
N PRO A 2 18.16 11.18 -12.40
CA PRO A 2 18.21 11.01 -10.96
C PRO A 2 17.37 9.77 -10.63
N VAL A 3 18.04 8.71 -10.20
CA VAL A 3 17.40 7.56 -9.58
C VAL A 3 16.65 8.09 -8.35
N LEU A 4 15.32 8.14 -8.42
CA LEU A 4 14.46 8.32 -7.25
C LEU A 4 14.88 7.23 -6.26
N ARG A 5 15.68 7.60 -5.26
CA ARG A 5 16.11 6.67 -4.23
C ARG A 5 14.83 6.21 -3.52
N HIS A 6 14.48 4.94 -3.71
CA HIS A 6 13.56 4.26 -2.81
C HIS A 6 14.30 4.12 -1.49
N ASP A 7 14.22 5.17 -0.67
CA ASP A 7 14.62 5.10 0.72
C ASP A 7 13.58 4.23 1.42
N ASN A 8 13.85 2.93 1.53
CA ASN A 8 12.98 1.99 2.24
C ASN A 8 13.15 2.16 3.76
N SER A 9 13.22 3.42 4.22
CA SER A 9 13.21 3.71 5.64
C SER A 9 11.80 3.51 6.20
N PRO A 10 11.69 3.05 7.45
CA PRO A 10 10.40 2.96 8.12
C PRO A 10 9.72 4.33 8.31
N HIS A 11 10.44 5.42 8.04
CA HIS A 11 9.99 6.79 8.21
C HIS A 11 9.79 7.53 6.88
N ASP A 12 9.67 6.81 5.75
CA ASP A 12 9.32 7.44 4.48
C ASP A 12 7.97 8.19 4.65
N PRO A 13 7.95 9.54 4.58
CA PRO A 13 6.74 10.32 4.78
C PRO A 13 5.69 10.08 3.70
N CYS A 14 6.06 9.45 2.57
CA CYS A 14 5.16 9.10 1.48
C CYS A 14 4.52 7.70 1.65
N LYS A 15 4.89 6.95 2.69
CA LYS A 15 4.41 5.59 2.94
C LYS A 15 3.30 5.59 4.01
N MET A 16 2.17 4.98 3.67
CA MET A 16 1.03 4.83 4.58
C MET A 16 0.74 3.35 4.84
N PHE A 17 0.36 3.04 6.08
CA PHE A 17 -0.16 1.72 6.47
C PHE A 17 -1.65 1.83 6.75
N ILE A 18 -2.44 0.95 6.14
CA ILE A 18 -3.90 0.95 6.26
C ILE A 18 -4.33 -0.38 6.89
N GLY A 19 -4.83 -0.32 8.12
CA GLY A 19 -5.39 -1.45 8.85
C GLY A 19 -6.91 -1.54 8.71
N GLY A 20 -7.50 -2.66 9.16
CA GLY A 20 -8.96 -2.83 9.22
C GLY A 20 -9.66 -2.94 7.87
N LEU A 21 -8.93 -3.26 6.80
CA LEU A 21 -9.51 -3.47 5.48
C LEU A 21 -10.40 -4.72 5.46
N SER A 22 -11.51 -4.63 4.72
CA SER A 22 -12.35 -5.79 4.43
C SER A 22 -11.58 -6.80 3.58
N TRP A 23 -11.88 -8.09 3.75
CA TRP A 23 -11.34 -9.17 2.91
C TRP A 23 -11.61 -8.99 1.41
N GLN A 24 -12.65 -8.25 1.07
CA GLN A 24 -13.05 -7.95 -0.30
C GLN A 24 -12.25 -6.79 -0.91
N THR A 25 -11.52 -6.03 -0.10
CA THR A 25 -10.71 -4.91 -0.59
C THR A 25 -9.57 -5.43 -1.48
N THR A 26 -9.46 -4.88 -2.67
CA THR A 26 -8.41 -5.22 -3.65
C THR A 26 -7.40 -4.09 -3.79
N GLN A 27 -6.25 -4.42 -4.38
CA GLN A 27 -5.20 -3.45 -4.68
C GLN A 27 -5.70 -2.40 -5.67
N GLU A 28 -6.47 -2.81 -6.68
CA GLU A 28 -7.02 -1.93 -7.71
C GLU A 28 -8.01 -0.94 -7.09
N GLY A 29 -8.92 -1.41 -6.24
CA GLY A 29 -9.90 -0.55 -5.57
C GLY A 29 -9.25 0.48 -4.64
N LEU A 30 -8.19 0.10 -3.93
CA LEU A 30 -7.41 1.05 -3.14
C LEU A 30 -6.72 2.08 -4.02
N LYS A 31 -6.05 1.64 -5.09
CA LYS A 31 -5.36 2.54 -6.02
C LYS A 31 -6.34 3.54 -6.64
N GLU A 32 -7.47 3.07 -7.16
CA GLU A 32 -8.50 3.92 -7.76
C GLU A 32 -9.07 4.94 -6.75
N TYR A 33 -9.31 4.52 -5.51
CA TYR A 33 -9.78 5.41 -4.46
C TYR A 33 -8.74 6.49 -4.11
N PHE A 34 -7.49 6.10 -3.86
CA PHE A 34 -6.44 7.02 -3.41
C PHE A 34 -5.89 7.92 -4.53
N CYS A 35 -5.99 7.50 -5.80
CA CYS A 35 -5.63 8.35 -6.95
C CYS A 35 -6.42 9.68 -6.99
N LYS A 36 -7.57 9.77 -6.31
CA LYS A 36 -8.36 11.01 -6.18
C LYS A 36 -7.66 12.09 -5.34
N PHE A 37 -6.68 11.70 -4.52
CA PHE A 37 -5.95 12.59 -3.60
C PHE A 37 -4.52 12.88 -4.06
N GLY A 38 -4.05 12.21 -5.12
CA GLY A 38 -2.71 12.38 -5.67
C GLY A 38 -2.20 11.14 -6.38
N GLU A 39 -0.99 11.21 -6.92
CA GLU A 39 -0.35 10.08 -7.60
C GLU A 39 -0.03 8.94 -6.60
N VAL A 40 -0.56 7.75 -6.87
CA VAL A 40 -0.20 6.53 -6.13
C VAL A 40 0.96 5.83 -6.85
N LYS A 41 2.17 5.98 -6.31
CA LYS A 41 3.39 5.35 -6.84
C LYS A 41 3.34 3.82 -6.79
N GLU A 42 2.95 3.29 -5.64
CA GLU A 42 2.88 1.85 -5.38
C GLU A 42 1.74 1.56 -4.39
N CYS A 43 1.09 0.41 -4.55
CA CYS A 43 0.05 -0.06 -3.65
C CYS A 43 0.20 -1.57 -3.48
N MET A 44 0.20 -2.08 -2.24
CA MET A 44 0.28 -3.52 -1.95
C MET A 44 -0.76 -3.88 -0.89
N VAL A 45 -1.47 -4.98 -1.10
CA VAL A 45 -2.35 -5.57 -0.08
C VAL A 45 -1.62 -6.77 0.52
N MET A 46 -1.10 -6.60 1.74
CA MET A 46 -0.48 -7.70 2.46
C MET A 46 -1.51 -8.76 2.80
N ARG A 47 -1.24 -10.01 2.42
CA ARG A 47 -2.06 -11.18 2.73
C ARG A 47 -1.14 -12.24 3.32
N ASP A 48 -1.52 -12.84 4.44
CA ASP A 48 -0.76 -13.95 5.02
C ASP A 48 -0.78 -15.15 4.05
N PRO A 49 0.38 -15.60 3.52
CA PRO A 49 0.45 -16.68 2.55
C PRO A 49 0.30 -18.09 3.17
N VAL A 50 0.37 -18.22 4.50
CA VAL A 50 0.38 -19.50 5.23
C VAL A 50 -0.92 -19.72 6.01
N THR A 51 -1.41 -18.72 6.75
CA THR A 51 -2.59 -18.87 7.63
C THR A 51 -3.88 -18.29 7.04
N LYS A 52 -3.76 -17.40 6.04
CA LYS A 52 -4.86 -16.55 5.54
C LYS A 52 -5.66 -15.83 6.65
N ARG A 53 -5.11 -15.59 7.85
CA ARG A 53 -5.78 -14.79 8.91
C ARG A 53 -4.85 -13.73 9.48
N SER A 54 -5.37 -12.51 9.65
CA SER A 54 -4.64 -11.38 10.23
C SER A 54 -4.68 -11.42 11.76
N ARG A 55 -3.60 -10.97 12.39
CA ARG A 55 -3.63 -10.40 13.75
C ARG A 55 -4.03 -8.93 13.67
#